data_AF-A0A1S3F371-F1
#
_entry.id   AF-A0A1S3F371-F1
#
_cell.length_a   1.000
_cell.length_b   1.000
_cell.length_c   1.000
_cell.angle_alpha   90.00
_cell.angle_beta   90.00
_cell.angle_gamma   90.00
#
_symmetry.space_group_name_H-M   'P 1'
#
loop_
_entity.id
_entity.type
_entity.pdbx_description
1 polymer ?
#
loop_
_entity_poly.entity_id
_entity_poly.type
_entity_poly.pdbx_seq_one_letter_code
_entity_poly.pdbx_strand_id
1 'polypeptide(L)'
;MNHNERFAFIAEWYDPNASLLRRYDLFFYPADGSVEMHDLKNRRTFLKRTKYDDLHVEDLFIGNKVNVFSRQLVLVDYGDQYTSRQLGSRKEKTLALIKPDAVPKAGEIIEMINKAGFTITKLKMMKLSRKEGSDFHVDHQGRPLYSELIQFITSGPVIAMEVLRDDAISEWKRLLGPANSEVARADAPGSIRALYGADSIRNAAHGPDSFASAAREMELFFPSSGGCRPANTAKFTNCTCCIVKPHAISEGLLGKILMSIRDGGFEVSAMQMFNMDQVNVEEFYEVYKGVVTDYNEMVTEMYSGPCVALEIQQSNPAKTFREFCGPADPVQYFFKILDN
;
A
#
# COMPACT_ATOMS: atom_id res chain seq x y z
N MET A 1 -28.60 17.62 -11.08
CA MET A 1 -28.61 16.20 -10.63
C MET A 1 -29.82 15.53 -11.23
N ASN A 2 -29.63 14.41 -11.92
CA ASN A 2 -30.71 13.73 -12.64
C ASN A 2 -31.63 13.06 -11.61
N HIS A 3 -32.92 13.39 -11.55
CA HIS A 3 -33.85 12.85 -10.53
C HIS A 3 -34.11 11.33 -10.63
N ASN A 4 -33.47 10.66 -11.59
CA ASN A 4 -33.56 9.22 -11.85
C ASN A 4 -32.22 8.47 -11.68
N GLU A 5 -31.18 9.14 -11.15
CA GLU A 5 -29.91 8.48 -10.88
C GLU A 5 -30.08 7.43 -9.77
N ARG A 6 -29.63 6.20 -10.06
CA ARG A 6 -29.66 5.07 -9.13
C ARG A 6 -28.40 4.25 -9.29
N PHE A 7 -27.96 3.63 -8.21
CA PHE A 7 -26.86 2.68 -8.19
C PHE A 7 -27.38 1.29 -7.85
N ALA A 8 -26.98 0.31 -8.65
CA ALA A 8 -27.41 -1.07 -8.55
C ALA A 8 -26.23 -1.98 -8.18
N PHE A 9 -26.43 -2.83 -7.18
CA PHE A 9 -25.46 -3.81 -6.69
C PHE A 9 -26.10 -5.19 -6.58
N ILE A 10 -25.31 -6.23 -6.80
CA ILE A 10 -25.64 -7.58 -6.37
C ILE A 10 -25.15 -7.72 -4.93
N ALA A 11 -26.09 -7.96 -4.01
CA ALA A 11 -25.83 -8.10 -2.60
C ALA A 11 -26.12 -9.52 -2.11
N GLU A 12 -25.22 -10.07 -1.30
CA GLU A 12 -25.41 -11.34 -0.62
C GLU A 12 -25.82 -11.13 0.83
N TRP A 13 -26.83 -11.89 1.27
CA TRP A 13 -27.29 -11.90 2.65
C TRP A 13 -27.44 -13.33 3.13
N TYR A 14 -26.85 -13.62 4.28
CA TYR A 14 -27.09 -14.88 4.97
C TYR A 14 -28.36 -14.76 5.82
N ASP A 15 -29.38 -15.55 5.49
CA ASP A 15 -30.63 -15.63 6.24
C ASP A 15 -30.48 -16.65 7.38
N PRO A 16 -30.35 -16.21 8.65
CA PRO A 16 -30.12 -17.11 9.77
C PRO A 16 -31.31 -18.04 10.07
N ASN A 17 -32.53 -17.68 9.65
CA ASN A 17 -33.72 -18.50 9.90
C ASN A 17 -33.86 -19.63 8.87
N ALA A 18 -33.44 -19.39 7.63
CA ALA A 18 -33.49 -20.36 6.55
C ALA A 18 -32.17 -21.12 6.34
N SER A 19 -31.09 -20.71 7.01
CA SER A 19 -29.72 -21.21 6.81
C SER A 19 -29.29 -21.20 5.34
N LEU A 20 -29.68 -20.14 4.62
CA LEU A 20 -29.44 -20.01 3.18
C LEU A 20 -28.84 -18.65 2.85
N LEU A 21 -27.86 -18.67 1.95
CA LEU A 21 -27.33 -17.47 1.32
C LEU A 21 -28.27 -17.04 0.19
N ARG A 22 -28.79 -15.82 0.27
CA ARG A 22 -29.67 -15.23 -0.74
C ARG A 22 -28.96 -14.08 -1.44
N ARG A 23 -29.25 -13.92 -2.73
CA ARG A 23 -28.76 -12.80 -3.55
C ARG A 23 -29.91 -11.86 -3.86
N TYR A 24 -29.63 -10.57 -3.74
CA TYR A 24 -30.57 -9.50 -4.02
C TYR A 24 -29.95 -8.49 -4.98
N ASP A 25 -30.78 -7.92 -5.85
CA ASP A 25 -30.48 -6.62 -6.43
C ASP A 25 -30.76 -5.55 -5.36
N LEU A 26 -29.72 -4.85 -4.93
CA LEU A 26 -29.82 -3.67 -4.06
C LEU A 26 -29.73 -2.41 -4.93
N PHE A 27 -30.73 -1.55 -4.85
CA PHE A 27 -30.74 -0.25 -5.49
C PHE A 27 -30.63 0.85 -4.44
N PHE A 28 -29.73 1.81 -4.66
CA PHE A 28 -29.57 3.02 -3.85
C PHE A 28 -29.82 4.26 -4.70
N TYR A 29 -30.57 5.21 -4.16
CA TYR A 29 -30.97 6.44 -4.84
C TYR A 29 -30.29 7.64 -4.14
N PRO A 30 -29.18 8.18 -4.67
CA PRO A 30 -28.40 9.22 -4.01
C PRO A 30 -29.14 10.55 -3.85
N ALA A 31 -30.17 10.81 -4.67
CA ALA A 31 -30.93 12.06 -4.62
C ALA A 31 -31.75 12.20 -3.32
N ASP A 32 -32.20 11.09 -2.72
CA ASP A 32 -33.06 11.09 -1.54
C ASP A 32 -32.63 10.12 -0.43
N GLY A 33 -31.52 9.40 -0.62
CA GLY A 33 -31.00 8.42 0.34
C GLY A 33 -31.90 7.20 0.51
N SER A 34 -32.74 6.86 -0.48
CA SER A 34 -33.61 5.69 -0.40
C SER A 34 -32.96 4.42 -0.94
N VAL A 35 -33.40 3.27 -0.41
CA VAL A 35 -32.94 1.93 -0.80
C VAL A 35 -34.11 1.06 -1.22
N GLU A 36 -33.87 0.15 -2.16
CA GLU A 36 -34.85 -0.82 -2.66
C GLU A 36 -34.15 -2.17 -2.92
N MET A 37 -34.81 -3.29 -2.62
CA MET A 37 -34.23 -4.62 -2.84
C MET A 37 -35.18 -5.57 -3.56
N HIS A 38 -34.64 -6.33 -4.52
CA HIS A 38 -35.36 -7.38 -5.23
C HIS A 38 -34.62 -8.70 -5.12
N ASP A 39 -35.35 -9.80 -4.95
CA ASP A 39 -34.77 -11.14 -5.00
C ASP A 39 -34.21 -11.40 -6.41
N LEU A 40 -32.92 -11.73 -6.50
CA LEU A 40 -32.24 -11.86 -7.80
C LEU A 40 -32.81 -13.02 -8.64
N LYS A 41 -33.25 -14.09 -7.98
CA LYS A 41 -33.72 -15.32 -8.65
C LYS A 41 -35.13 -15.16 -9.21
N ASN A 42 -36.03 -14.57 -8.43
CA ASN A 42 -37.45 -14.50 -8.77
C ASN A 42 -37.91 -13.09 -9.17
N ARG A 43 -37.03 -12.09 -9.11
CA ARG A 43 -37.31 -10.65 -9.36
C ARG A 43 -38.50 -10.12 -8.56
N ARG A 44 -38.75 -10.72 -7.38
CA ARG A 44 -39.82 -10.28 -6.47
C ARG A 44 -39.26 -9.20 -5.54
N THR A 45 -40.03 -8.14 -5.33
CA THR A 45 -39.67 -7.10 -4.37
C THR A 45 -39.53 -7.68 -2.97
N PHE A 46 -38.34 -7.51 -2.40
CA PHE A 46 -38.03 -7.90 -1.03
C PHE A 46 -38.15 -6.69 -0.09
N LEU A 47 -37.66 -5.54 -0.52
CA LEU A 47 -37.79 -4.25 0.17
C LEU A 47 -38.26 -3.20 -0.85
N LYS A 48 -39.42 -2.60 -0.59
CA LYS A 48 -39.90 -1.46 -1.40
C LYS A 48 -39.00 -0.24 -1.15
N ARG A 49 -38.90 0.67 -2.13
CA ARG A 49 -38.15 1.92 -2.01
C ARG A 49 -38.53 2.66 -0.73
N THR A 50 -37.58 2.71 0.21
CA THR A 50 -37.77 3.27 1.55
C THR A 50 -36.56 4.12 1.88
N LYS A 51 -36.77 5.30 2.47
CA LYS A 51 -35.68 6.17 2.91
C LYS A 51 -34.84 5.47 3.99
N TYR A 52 -33.51 5.55 3.86
CA TYR A 52 -32.59 4.92 4.79
C TYR A 52 -31.32 5.77 4.94
N ASP A 53 -31.26 6.56 6.00
CA ASP A 53 -30.24 7.59 6.17
C ASP A 53 -28.85 7.03 6.57
N ASP A 54 -28.77 5.78 7.05
CA ASP A 54 -27.51 5.17 7.55
C ASP A 54 -26.64 4.53 6.46
N LEU A 55 -26.96 4.71 5.17
CA LEU A 55 -26.17 4.18 4.06
C LEU A 55 -25.68 5.34 3.18
N HIS A 56 -24.36 5.45 2.99
CA HIS A 56 -23.75 6.54 2.24
C HIS A 56 -23.10 6.03 0.95
N VAL A 57 -22.89 6.93 -0.02
CA VAL A 57 -22.28 6.57 -1.32
C VAL A 57 -20.87 6.00 -1.15
N GLU A 58 -20.13 6.45 -0.13
CA GLU A 58 -18.78 5.97 0.20
C GLU A 58 -18.75 4.50 0.63
N ASP A 59 -19.88 3.97 1.14
CA ASP A 59 -20.02 2.58 1.54
C ASP A 59 -20.30 1.64 0.35
N LEU A 60 -20.61 2.19 -0.83
CA LEU A 60 -21.10 1.46 -1.99
C LEU A 60 -19.96 1.00 -2.92
N PHE A 61 -19.11 0.08 -2.43
CA PHE A 61 -18.06 -0.56 -3.24
C PHE A 61 -18.06 -2.09 -3.06
N ILE A 62 -17.58 -2.80 -4.08
CA ILE A 62 -17.54 -4.28 -4.07
C ILE A 62 -16.60 -4.78 -2.98
N GLY A 63 -17.07 -5.80 -2.24
CA GLY A 63 -16.41 -6.38 -1.08
C GLY A 63 -16.79 -5.73 0.26
N ASN A 64 -17.45 -4.56 0.25
CA ASN A 64 -17.91 -3.93 1.49
C ASN A 64 -19.10 -4.66 2.10
N LYS A 65 -19.24 -4.54 3.43
CA LYS A 65 -20.41 -5.02 4.18
C LYS A 65 -21.25 -3.84 4.62
N VAL A 66 -22.49 -3.76 4.15
CA VAL A 66 -23.42 -2.67 4.44
C VAL A 66 -24.62 -3.16 5.24
N ASN A 67 -25.12 -2.36 6.16
CA ASN A 67 -26.31 -2.70 6.94
C ASN A 67 -27.54 -2.02 6.32
N VAL A 68 -28.61 -2.78 6.10
CA VAL A 68 -29.90 -2.26 5.63
C VAL A 68 -31.01 -2.87 6.47
N PHE A 69 -31.69 -2.05 7.29
CA PHE A 69 -32.77 -2.49 8.21
C PHE A 69 -32.40 -3.75 9.01
N SER A 70 -31.28 -3.68 9.74
CA SER A 70 -30.74 -4.77 10.58
C SER A 70 -30.30 -6.04 9.83
N ARG A 71 -30.06 -5.95 8.51
CA ARG A 71 -29.48 -7.03 7.70
C ARG A 71 -28.10 -6.61 7.20
N GLN A 72 -27.08 -7.39 7.51
CA GLN A 72 -25.72 -7.18 7.00
C GLN A 72 -25.59 -7.83 5.62
N LEU A 73 -25.53 -6.98 4.60
CA LEU A 73 -25.39 -7.36 3.20
C LEU A 73 -23.92 -7.25 2.78
N VAL A 74 -23.43 -8.17 1.96
CA VAL A 74 -22.11 -8.07 1.31
C VAL A 74 -22.32 -7.67 -0.14
N LEU A 75 -21.71 -6.57 -0.59
CA LEU A 75 -21.79 -6.14 -1.98
C LEU A 75 -20.80 -6.98 -2.80
N VAL A 76 -21.30 -7.88 -3.65
CA VAL A 76 -20.45 -8.86 -4.36
C VAL A 76 -20.20 -8.52 -5.82
N ASP A 77 -21.09 -7.76 -6.46
CA ASP A 77 -20.92 -7.29 -7.84
C ASP A 77 -21.77 -6.04 -8.12
N TYR A 78 -21.55 -5.38 -9.25
CA TYR A 78 -22.42 -4.31 -9.74
C TYR A 78 -23.65 -4.90 -10.45
N GLY A 79 -24.83 -4.35 -10.19
CA GLY A 79 -26.09 -4.79 -10.79
C GLY A 79 -26.30 -4.28 -12.22
N ASP A 80 -25.58 -3.23 -12.65
CA ASP A 80 -25.58 -2.75 -14.02
C ASP A 80 -24.27 -2.05 -14.43
N GLN A 81 -24.07 -1.91 -15.75
CA GLN A 81 -22.88 -1.28 -16.32
C GLN A 81 -22.78 0.21 -15.96
N TYR A 82 -23.89 0.90 -15.72
CA TYR A 82 -23.89 2.31 -15.34
C TYR A 82 -23.26 2.47 -13.96
N THR A 83 -23.72 1.70 -12.98
CA THR A 83 -23.21 1.68 -11.61
C THR A 83 -21.76 1.24 -11.59
N SER A 84 -21.40 0.20 -12.34
CA SER A 84 -20.01 -0.21 -12.49
C SER A 84 -19.11 0.91 -13.04
N ARG A 85 -19.61 1.77 -13.94
CA ARG A 85 -18.85 2.90 -14.48
C ARG A 85 -18.77 4.09 -13.52
N GLN A 86 -19.81 4.32 -12.73
CA GLN A 86 -19.93 5.48 -11.84
C GLN A 86 -19.36 5.24 -10.44
N LEU A 87 -19.74 4.11 -9.83
CA LEU A 87 -19.32 3.65 -8.50
C LEU A 87 -18.36 2.48 -8.53
N GLY A 88 -17.88 2.11 -9.71
CA GLY A 88 -16.65 1.36 -9.86
C GLY A 88 -15.59 1.96 -8.98
N SER A 89 -15.45 1.51 -7.72
CA SER A 89 -14.28 1.80 -6.92
C SER A 89 -13.14 1.17 -7.70
N ARG A 90 -12.39 2.01 -8.43
CA ARG A 90 -11.25 1.58 -9.22
C ARG A 90 -10.02 1.46 -8.34
N LYS A 91 -10.21 1.37 -7.01
CA LYS A 91 -9.14 1.17 -6.05
C LYS A 91 -8.48 -0.17 -6.34
N GLU A 92 -7.45 -0.07 -7.15
CA GLU A 92 -6.63 -1.16 -7.61
C GLU A 92 -5.38 -1.22 -6.75
N LYS A 93 -4.92 -2.43 -6.50
CA LYS A 93 -3.59 -2.66 -5.95
C LYS A 93 -2.65 -2.98 -7.09
N THR A 94 -1.49 -2.33 -7.10
CA THR A 94 -0.41 -2.67 -8.03
C THR A 94 0.92 -2.70 -7.31
N LEU A 95 1.90 -3.39 -7.91
CA LEU A 95 3.26 -3.42 -7.42
C LEU A 95 4.00 -2.17 -7.91
N ALA A 96 4.55 -1.40 -6.97
CA ALA A 96 5.59 -0.43 -7.24
C ALA A 96 6.92 -0.98 -6.74
N LEU A 97 7.89 -1.14 -7.63
CA LEU A 97 9.22 -1.66 -7.28
C LEU A 97 10.29 -0.62 -7.60
N ILE A 98 11.09 -0.24 -6.61
CA ILE A 98 12.31 0.56 -6.80
C ILE A 98 13.47 -0.42 -7.01
N LYS A 99 14.18 -0.26 -8.13
CA LYS A 99 15.31 -1.10 -8.55
C LYS A 99 16.61 -0.69 -7.83
N PRO A 100 17.67 -1.52 -7.86
CA PRO A 100 18.87 -1.29 -7.07
C PRO A 100 19.60 0.04 -7.33
N ASP A 101 19.55 0.53 -8.57
CA ASP A 101 20.12 1.82 -8.98
C ASP A 101 19.46 3.03 -8.30
N ALA A 102 18.17 2.93 -7.98
CA ALA A 102 17.40 4.03 -7.43
C ALA A 102 17.05 3.89 -5.94
N VAL A 103 17.51 2.84 -5.26
CA VAL A 103 17.38 2.72 -3.79
C VAL A 103 17.94 3.94 -3.04
N PRO A 104 19.09 4.54 -3.42
CA PRO A 104 19.57 5.79 -2.80
C PRO A 104 18.65 7.00 -2.98
N LYS A 105 17.69 6.91 -3.92
CA LYS A 105 16.67 7.92 -4.25
C LYS A 105 15.26 7.50 -3.81
N ALA A 106 15.16 6.53 -2.92
CA ALA A 106 13.87 6.00 -2.46
C ALA A 106 12.99 7.07 -1.80
N GLY A 107 13.58 7.99 -1.04
CA GLY A 107 12.85 9.07 -0.39
C GLY A 107 12.15 9.99 -1.40
N GLU A 108 12.86 10.41 -2.45
CA GLU A 108 12.30 11.20 -3.53
C GLU A 108 11.20 10.45 -4.30
N ILE A 109 11.41 9.17 -4.60
CA ILE A 109 10.43 8.35 -5.34
C ILE A 109 9.16 8.13 -4.52
N ILE A 110 9.28 7.87 -3.21
CA ILE A 110 8.14 7.73 -2.30
C ILE A 110 7.37 9.05 -2.20
N GLU A 111 8.06 10.19 -2.17
CA GLU A 111 7.40 11.50 -2.20
C GLU A 111 6.62 11.71 -3.51
N MET A 112 7.15 11.26 -4.66
CA MET A 112 6.43 11.28 -5.93
C MET A 112 5.18 10.38 -5.92
N ILE A 113 5.28 9.18 -5.32
CA ILE A 113 4.16 8.25 -5.15
C ILE A 113 3.04 8.90 -4.30
N ASN A 114 3.40 9.47 -3.15
CA ASN A 114 2.46 10.15 -2.26
C ASN A 114 1.80 11.36 -2.92
N LYS A 115 2.58 12.21 -3.60
CA LYS A 115 2.06 13.38 -4.35
C LYS A 115 1.14 12.99 -5.51
N ALA A 116 1.35 11.82 -6.09
CA ALA A 116 0.46 11.26 -7.10
C ALA A 116 -0.82 10.64 -6.51
N GLY A 117 -1.05 10.73 -5.20
CA GLY A 117 -2.28 10.26 -4.55
C GLY A 117 -2.37 8.75 -4.36
N PHE A 118 -1.24 8.05 -4.39
CA PHE A 118 -1.20 6.63 -4.01
C PHE A 118 -1.12 6.47 -2.51
N THR A 119 -1.80 5.46 -1.98
CA THR A 119 -1.60 4.97 -0.62
C THR A 119 -0.69 3.77 -0.63
N ILE A 120 0.40 3.79 0.13
CA ILE A 120 1.28 2.63 0.32
C ILE A 120 0.67 1.73 1.40
N THR A 121 0.26 0.51 1.04
CA THR A 121 -0.38 -0.44 1.96
C THR A 121 0.57 -1.53 2.45
N LYS A 122 1.64 -1.80 1.70
CA LYS A 122 2.76 -2.64 2.12
C LYS A 122 4.05 -2.04 1.57
N LEU A 123 5.14 -2.17 2.31
CA LEU A 123 6.47 -1.76 1.87
C LEU A 123 7.52 -2.66 2.51
N LYS A 124 8.49 -3.11 1.72
CA LYS A 124 9.62 -3.88 2.25
C LYS A 124 10.83 -3.79 1.33
N MET A 125 12.01 -3.59 1.92
CA MET A 125 13.30 -3.71 1.26
C MET A 125 13.76 -5.17 1.27
N MET A 126 14.15 -5.69 0.12
CA MET A 126 14.46 -7.09 -0.10
C MET A 126 15.68 -7.26 -1.00
N LYS A 127 16.28 -8.45 -0.96
CA LYS A 127 17.30 -8.85 -1.94
C LYS A 127 16.84 -10.11 -2.67
N LEU A 128 16.75 -10.03 -4.00
CA LEU A 128 16.33 -11.14 -4.83
C LEU A 128 17.50 -12.10 -5.06
N SER A 129 17.25 -13.40 -4.89
CA SER A 129 18.09 -14.46 -5.43
C SER A 129 17.96 -14.53 -6.95
N ARG A 130 18.90 -15.23 -7.61
CA ARG A 130 18.83 -15.46 -9.06
C ARG A 130 17.56 -16.17 -9.51
N LYS A 131 17.06 -17.08 -8.68
CA LYS A 131 15.80 -17.79 -8.93
C LYS A 131 14.62 -16.82 -8.86
N GLU A 132 14.49 -16.08 -7.76
CA GLU A 132 13.40 -15.11 -7.59
C GLU A 132 13.42 -14.01 -8.66
N GLY A 133 14.61 -13.53 -9.05
CA GLY A 133 14.74 -12.59 -10.16
C GLY A 133 14.27 -13.18 -11.50
N SER A 134 14.53 -14.47 -11.73
CA SER A 134 14.06 -15.17 -12.94
C SER A 134 12.54 -15.39 -12.91
N ASP A 135 11.99 -15.78 -11.76
CA ASP A 135 10.55 -15.94 -11.55
C ASP A 135 9.82 -14.61 -11.74
N PHE A 136 10.40 -13.50 -11.26
CA PHE A 136 9.88 -12.15 -11.45
C PHE A 136 9.86 -11.71 -12.92
N HIS A 137 10.87 -12.07 -13.70
CA HIS A 137 11.00 -11.69 -15.11
C HIS A 137 10.64 -12.81 -16.10
N VAL A 138 9.78 -13.76 -15.72
CA VAL A 138 9.42 -14.91 -16.55
C VAL A 138 8.94 -14.52 -17.96
N ASP A 139 8.19 -13.43 -18.10
CA ASP A 139 7.68 -12.93 -19.39
C ASP A 139 8.78 -12.38 -20.33
N HIS A 140 10.00 -12.22 -19.82
CA HIS A 140 11.18 -11.76 -20.54
C HIS A 140 12.15 -12.90 -20.89
N GLN A 141 11.83 -14.14 -20.53
CA GLN A 141 12.65 -15.29 -20.86
C GLN A 141 12.82 -15.42 -22.38
N GLY A 142 14.06 -15.54 -22.83
CA GLY A 142 14.40 -15.62 -24.26
C GLY A 142 14.49 -14.28 -24.99
N ARG A 143 14.23 -13.15 -24.33
CA ARG A 143 14.46 -11.81 -24.92
C ARG A 143 15.94 -11.41 -24.84
N PRO A 144 16.42 -10.53 -25.75
CA PRO A 144 17.73 -9.90 -25.60
C PRO A 144 17.87 -9.23 -24.23
N LEU A 145 19.08 -9.20 -23.68
CA LEU A 145 19.42 -8.60 -22.37
C LEU A 145 18.80 -9.29 -21.14
N TYR A 146 18.07 -10.41 -21.27
CA TYR A 146 17.48 -11.10 -20.12
C TYR A 146 18.51 -11.46 -19.05
N SER A 147 19.68 -12.00 -19.44
CA SER A 147 20.74 -12.34 -18.49
C SER A 147 21.28 -11.12 -17.73
N GLU A 148 21.42 -9.99 -18.41
CA GLU A 148 21.88 -8.73 -17.81
C GLU A 148 20.83 -8.15 -16.87
N LEU A 149 19.55 -8.26 -17.23
CA LEU A 149 18.42 -7.86 -16.39
C LEU A 149 18.38 -8.68 -15.09
N ILE A 150 18.53 -10.01 -15.17
CA ILE A 150 18.59 -10.87 -13.98
C ILE A 150 19.82 -10.54 -13.13
N GLN A 151 20.98 -10.34 -13.76
CA GLN A 151 22.20 -9.96 -13.05
C GLN A 151 22.03 -8.63 -12.31
N PHE A 152 21.39 -7.66 -12.95
CA PHE A 152 21.15 -6.34 -12.37
C PHE A 152 20.14 -6.38 -11.23
N ILE A 153 18.95 -6.98 -11.41
CA ILE A 153 17.92 -6.96 -10.37
C ILE A 153 18.35 -7.73 -9.10
N THR A 154 19.33 -8.63 -9.22
CA THR A 154 19.89 -9.43 -8.12
C THR A 154 21.19 -8.85 -7.55
N SER A 155 21.73 -7.77 -8.13
CA SER A 155 23.01 -7.20 -7.69
C SER A 155 22.93 -6.44 -6.37
N GLY A 156 21.73 -6.00 -5.97
CA GLY A 156 21.53 -5.14 -4.81
C GLY A 156 20.12 -5.23 -4.22
N PRO A 157 19.83 -4.42 -3.20
CA PRO A 157 18.50 -4.35 -2.62
C PRO A 157 17.49 -3.76 -3.61
N VAL A 158 16.24 -4.16 -3.46
CA VAL A 158 15.06 -3.57 -4.10
C VAL A 158 14.07 -3.15 -3.03
N ILE A 159 13.22 -2.16 -3.30
CA ILE A 159 12.11 -1.79 -2.41
C ILE A 159 10.81 -2.11 -3.12
N ALA A 160 10.10 -3.13 -2.63
CA ALA A 160 8.78 -3.50 -3.12
C ALA A 160 7.71 -2.79 -2.29
N MET A 161 6.67 -2.30 -2.96
CA MET A 161 5.53 -1.63 -2.36
C MET A 161 4.22 -2.11 -2.99
N GLU A 162 3.23 -2.43 -2.17
CA GLU A 162 1.83 -2.51 -2.61
C GLU A 162 1.26 -1.09 -2.53
N VAL A 163 0.83 -0.56 -3.67
CA VAL A 163 0.22 0.78 -3.75
C VAL A 163 -1.23 0.68 -4.19
N LEU A 164 -2.08 1.49 -3.57
CA LEU A 164 -3.52 1.54 -3.76
C LEU A 164 -3.93 2.91 -4.28
N ARG A 165 -4.71 2.93 -5.37
CA ARG A 165 -5.32 4.14 -5.94
C ARG A 165 -6.43 3.76 -6.93
N ASP A 166 -7.31 4.69 -7.23
CA ASP A 166 -8.15 4.59 -8.44
C ASP A 166 -7.27 4.51 -9.70
N ASP A 167 -7.53 3.53 -10.55
CA ASP A 167 -6.75 3.25 -11.78
C ASP A 167 -5.24 3.05 -11.51
N ALA A 168 -4.89 2.42 -10.37
CA ALA A 168 -3.52 2.38 -9.86
C ALA A 168 -2.49 1.86 -10.89
N ILE A 169 -2.83 0.85 -11.70
CA ILE A 169 -1.90 0.32 -12.71
C ILE A 169 -1.58 1.39 -13.77
N SER A 170 -2.62 2.00 -14.33
CA SER A 170 -2.49 3.03 -15.38
C SER A 170 -1.77 4.26 -14.85
N GLU A 171 -2.14 4.72 -13.66
CA GLU A 171 -1.53 5.88 -13.02
C GLU A 171 -0.08 5.62 -12.62
N TRP A 172 0.27 4.41 -12.19
CA TRP A 172 1.65 4.05 -11.86
C TRP A 172 2.52 4.03 -13.12
N LYS A 173 2.00 3.47 -14.22
CA LYS A 173 2.69 3.52 -15.53
C LYS A 173 2.92 4.94 -16.03
N ARG A 174 1.92 5.82 -15.84
CA ARG A 174 2.05 7.25 -16.17
C ARG A 174 3.15 7.91 -15.34
N LEU A 175 3.23 7.62 -14.05
CA LEU A 175 4.25 8.16 -13.15
C LEU A 175 5.66 7.62 -13.46
N LEU A 176 5.77 6.36 -13.88
CA LEU A 176 7.02 5.74 -14.34
C LEU A 176 7.55 6.38 -15.62
N GLY A 177 6.68 6.56 -16.62
CA GLY A 177 7.05 6.95 -17.97
C GLY A 177 7.63 5.78 -18.80
N PRO A 178 8.07 6.06 -20.05
CA PRO A 178 8.62 5.06 -20.97
C PRO A 178 9.74 4.20 -20.34
N ALA A 179 9.79 2.91 -20.69
CA ALA A 179 10.75 1.96 -20.10
C ALA A 179 12.21 2.29 -20.41
N ASN A 180 12.48 2.89 -21.58
CA ASN A 180 13.79 3.44 -21.91
C ASN A 180 13.91 4.86 -21.32
N SER A 181 14.91 5.06 -20.46
CA SER A 181 15.12 6.30 -19.74
C SER A 181 15.44 7.51 -20.65
N GLU A 182 16.07 7.31 -21.81
CA GLU A 182 16.29 8.37 -22.79
C GLU A 182 14.98 8.85 -23.42
N VAL A 183 14.12 7.90 -23.80
CA VAL A 183 12.78 8.21 -24.31
C VAL A 183 11.94 8.87 -23.23
N ALA A 184 12.04 8.41 -21.97
CA ALA A 184 11.35 9.04 -20.86
C ALA A 184 11.76 10.50 -20.66
N ARG A 185 13.06 10.81 -20.76
CA ARG A 185 13.54 12.20 -20.68
C ARG A 185 12.97 13.11 -21.77
N ALA A 186 12.72 12.57 -22.96
CA ALA A 186 12.12 13.32 -24.07
C ALA A 186 10.60 13.48 -23.90
N ASP A 187 9.88 12.38 -23.66
CA ASP A 187 8.42 12.33 -23.75
C ASP A 187 7.72 12.66 -22.43
N ALA A 188 8.35 12.38 -21.30
CA ALA A 188 7.80 12.53 -19.96
C ALA A 188 8.88 12.97 -18.94
N PRO A 189 9.46 14.17 -19.08
CA PRO A 189 10.64 14.61 -18.33
C PRO A 189 10.47 14.63 -16.80
N GLY A 190 9.23 14.70 -16.30
CA GLY A 190 8.91 14.62 -14.86
C GLY A 190 8.69 13.19 -14.33
N SER A 191 8.84 12.16 -15.16
CA SER A 191 8.59 10.77 -14.76
C SER A 191 9.76 10.20 -13.94
N ILE A 192 9.49 9.15 -13.16
CA ILE A 192 10.52 8.50 -12.32
C ILE A 192 11.71 8.02 -13.18
N ARG A 193 11.43 7.42 -14.35
CA ARG A 193 12.47 6.91 -15.26
C ARG A 193 13.27 8.03 -15.92
N ALA A 194 12.64 9.17 -16.19
CA ALA A 194 13.35 10.34 -16.71
C ALA A 194 14.33 10.93 -15.68
N LEU A 195 13.89 11.03 -14.43
CA LEU A 195 14.65 11.67 -13.35
C LEU A 195 15.77 10.78 -12.77
N TYR A 196 15.50 9.48 -12.63
CA TYR A 196 16.39 8.57 -11.89
C TYR A 196 16.91 7.38 -12.72
N GLY A 197 16.40 7.19 -13.94
CA GLY A 197 16.84 6.11 -14.82
C GLY A 197 18.07 6.48 -15.65
N ALA A 198 18.99 5.53 -15.78
CA ALA A 198 20.17 5.64 -16.63
C ALA A 198 19.91 5.12 -18.05
N ASP A 199 19.42 3.89 -18.18
CA ASP A 199 19.25 3.17 -19.45
C ASP A 199 17.96 2.32 -19.46
N SER A 200 17.86 1.30 -20.32
CA SER A 200 16.69 0.41 -20.43
C SER A 200 16.61 -0.67 -19.35
N ILE A 201 17.73 -1.07 -18.76
CA ILE A 201 17.82 -2.05 -17.68
C ILE A 201 17.77 -1.32 -16.33
N ARG A 202 18.64 -0.31 -16.17
CA ARG A 202 18.78 0.58 -15.02
C ARG A 202 17.86 1.78 -15.18
N ASN A 203 16.57 1.52 -15.09
CA ASN A 203 15.53 2.52 -15.28
C ASN A 203 14.83 2.88 -13.96
N ALA A 204 15.51 2.77 -12.81
CA ALA A 204 15.05 3.14 -11.48
C ALA A 204 13.84 2.38 -10.89
N ALA A 205 12.80 2.10 -11.65
CA ALA A 205 11.56 1.53 -11.12
C ALA A 205 10.79 0.65 -12.13
N HIS A 206 10.03 -0.29 -11.57
CA HIS A 206 9.19 -1.24 -12.28
C HIS A 206 7.73 -1.16 -11.82
N GLY A 207 6.84 -1.46 -12.77
CA GLY A 207 5.41 -1.57 -12.56
C GLY A 207 4.81 -2.61 -13.51
N PRO A 208 3.83 -3.39 -13.06
CA PRO A 208 3.12 -4.35 -13.90
C PRO A 208 2.41 -3.67 -15.08
N ASP A 209 2.32 -4.38 -16.21
CA ASP A 209 1.66 -3.89 -17.42
C ASP A 209 0.15 -4.19 -17.50
N SER A 210 -0.33 -5.10 -16.63
CA SER A 210 -1.71 -5.59 -16.60
C SER A 210 -2.10 -6.03 -15.18
N PHE A 211 -3.41 -6.23 -14.95
CA PHE A 211 -3.93 -6.84 -13.72
C PHE A 211 -3.35 -8.22 -13.44
N ALA A 212 -3.21 -9.05 -14.48
CA ALA A 212 -2.69 -10.40 -14.33
C ALA A 212 -1.22 -10.39 -13.87
N SER A 213 -0.38 -9.55 -14.48
CA SER A 213 1.00 -9.37 -14.02
C SER A 213 1.05 -8.77 -12.62
N ALA A 214 0.17 -7.79 -12.31
CA ALA A 214 0.13 -7.18 -10.99
C ALA A 214 -0.17 -8.20 -9.89
N ALA A 215 -1.17 -9.07 -10.09
CA ALA A 215 -1.52 -10.12 -9.14
C ALA A 215 -0.37 -11.12 -8.92
N ARG A 216 0.25 -11.60 -10.01
CA ARG A 216 1.38 -12.54 -9.91
C ARG A 216 2.59 -11.94 -9.21
N GLU A 217 2.98 -10.73 -9.61
CA GLU A 217 4.12 -10.03 -9.03
C GLU A 217 3.83 -9.68 -7.56
N MET A 218 2.62 -9.26 -7.23
CA MET A 218 2.21 -9.01 -5.85
C MET A 218 2.35 -10.25 -4.97
N GLU A 219 1.91 -11.41 -5.45
CA GLU A 219 2.01 -12.67 -4.70
C GLU A 219 3.47 -13.10 -4.49
N LEU A 220 4.38 -12.77 -5.42
CA LEU A 220 5.82 -13.03 -5.25
C LEU A 220 6.43 -12.23 -4.09
N PHE A 221 6.10 -10.94 -3.97
CA PHE A 221 6.69 -10.06 -2.94
C PHE A 221 5.91 -10.09 -1.61
N PHE A 222 4.59 -10.23 -1.67
CA PHE A 222 3.68 -10.13 -0.53
C PHE A 222 2.66 -11.28 -0.54
N PRO A 223 3.11 -12.54 -0.36
CA PRO A 223 2.28 -13.72 -0.47
C PRO A 223 1.12 -13.71 0.53
N SER A 224 -0.06 -14.09 0.06
CA SER A 224 -1.29 -14.08 0.85
C SER A 224 -1.37 -15.24 1.85
N SER A 225 -0.66 -16.33 1.59
CA SER A 225 -0.75 -17.61 2.31
C SER A 225 0.52 -18.02 3.05
N GLY A 226 1.38 -17.05 3.39
CA GLY A 226 2.62 -17.32 4.14
C GLY A 226 3.71 -18.03 3.33
N GLY A 227 3.65 -17.95 2.00
CA GLY A 227 4.68 -18.47 1.11
C GLY A 227 6.06 -17.83 1.31
N CYS A 228 7.09 -18.45 0.75
CA CYS A 228 8.43 -17.87 0.73
C CYS A 228 8.44 -16.57 -0.08
N ARG A 229 8.67 -15.46 0.62
CA ARG A 229 8.96 -14.15 0.03
C ARG A 229 10.46 -13.90 0.00
N PRO A 230 10.96 -13.01 -0.87
CA PRO A 230 12.35 -12.65 -0.85
C PRO A 230 12.83 -12.14 0.51
N ALA A 231 14.08 -12.47 0.82
CA ALA A 231 14.70 -12.17 2.10
C ALA A 231 14.74 -10.65 2.34
N ASN A 232 14.55 -10.24 3.59
CA ASN A 232 14.83 -8.87 3.97
C ASN A 232 16.34 -8.57 3.87
N THR A 233 16.71 -7.30 3.81
CA THR A 233 18.11 -6.87 3.71
C THR A 233 18.72 -6.55 5.08
N ALA A 234 18.02 -6.86 6.16
CA ALA A 234 18.44 -6.53 7.52
C ALA A 234 19.75 -7.23 7.85
N LYS A 235 20.75 -6.48 8.33
CA LYS A 235 22.10 -6.98 8.62
C LYS A 235 22.31 -7.24 10.11
N PHE A 236 21.53 -6.59 10.98
CA PHE A 236 21.60 -6.73 12.44
C PHE A 236 23.01 -6.53 13.04
N THR A 237 23.87 -5.77 12.35
CA THR A 237 25.27 -5.56 12.72
C THR A 237 25.62 -4.09 12.61
N ASN A 238 26.17 -3.53 13.70
CA ASN A 238 26.48 -2.10 13.82
C ASN A 238 25.37 -1.22 13.24
N CYS A 239 24.15 -1.43 13.73
CA CYS A 239 22.94 -0.74 13.30
C CYS A 239 22.11 -0.28 14.50
N THR A 240 21.17 0.63 14.26
CA THR A 240 20.06 0.92 15.18
C THR A 240 18.73 0.77 14.46
N CYS A 241 17.68 0.46 15.21
CA CYS A 241 16.32 0.41 14.68
C CYS A 241 15.66 1.77 14.85
N CYS A 242 14.97 2.22 13.81
CA CYS A 242 14.27 3.49 13.72
C CYS A 242 12.82 3.22 13.31
N ILE A 243 11.84 3.56 14.15
CA ILE A 243 10.42 3.39 13.82
C ILE A 243 9.79 4.71 13.41
N VAL A 244 9.31 4.79 12.17
CA VAL A 244 8.42 5.83 11.67
C VAL A 244 6.99 5.49 12.10
N LYS A 245 6.41 6.37 12.92
CA LYS A 245 5.11 6.19 13.60
C LYS A 245 3.90 6.36 12.66
N PRO A 246 2.70 5.92 13.05
CA PRO A 246 1.51 5.99 12.20
C PRO A 246 1.13 7.38 11.70
N HIS A 247 1.14 8.43 12.54
CA HIS A 247 0.84 9.80 12.08
C HIS A 247 1.77 10.24 10.94
N ALA A 248 3.05 9.89 11.02
CA ALA A 248 4.02 10.23 9.99
C ALA A 248 3.75 9.52 8.66
N ILE A 249 3.30 8.27 8.74
CA ILE A 249 2.93 7.48 7.56
C ILE A 249 1.63 8.01 6.95
N SER A 250 0.62 8.32 7.78
CA SER A 250 -0.67 8.84 7.30
C SER A 250 -0.56 10.24 6.68
N GLU A 251 0.35 11.08 7.19
CA GLU A 251 0.69 12.38 6.58
C GLU A 251 1.61 12.27 5.35
N GLY A 252 2.03 11.07 4.97
CA GLY A 252 2.87 10.84 3.79
C GLY A 252 4.31 11.33 3.94
N LEU A 253 4.83 11.46 5.17
CA LEU A 253 6.14 12.04 5.48
C LEU A 253 7.31 11.07 5.32
N LEU A 254 7.05 9.78 5.04
CA LEU A 254 8.09 8.76 4.89
C LEU A 254 9.17 9.15 3.87
N GLY A 255 8.79 9.72 2.72
CA GLY A 255 9.74 10.16 1.70
C GLY A 255 10.71 11.21 2.23
N LYS A 256 10.18 12.24 2.89
CA LYS A 256 10.97 13.32 3.52
C LYS A 256 11.89 12.81 4.61
N ILE A 257 11.39 11.91 5.46
CA ILE A 257 12.16 11.25 6.51
C ILE A 257 13.37 10.53 5.93
N LEU A 258 13.19 9.72 4.89
CA LEU A 258 14.28 8.99 4.25
C LEU A 258 15.33 9.93 3.62
N MET A 259 14.89 11.04 3.03
CA MET A 259 15.80 12.08 2.54
C MET A 259 16.60 12.71 3.69
N SER A 260 15.95 13.10 4.79
CA SER A 260 16.63 13.67 5.96
C SER A 260 17.64 12.71 6.57
N ILE A 261 17.31 11.42 6.69
CA ILE A 261 18.22 10.38 7.20
C ILE A 261 19.46 10.27 6.30
N ARG A 262 19.27 10.19 4.98
CA ARG A 262 20.37 10.14 4.02
C ARG A 262 21.24 11.39 4.08
N ASP A 263 20.62 12.57 4.11
CA ASP A 263 21.32 13.86 4.12
C ASP A 263 22.06 14.08 5.45
N GLY A 264 21.63 13.41 6.53
CA GLY A 264 22.35 13.29 7.80
C GLY A 264 23.56 12.33 7.76
N GLY A 265 23.82 11.67 6.63
CA GLY A 265 24.95 10.77 6.44
C GLY A 265 24.70 9.31 6.86
N PHE A 266 23.46 8.95 7.17
CA PHE A 266 23.08 7.60 7.59
C PHE A 266 22.69 6.73 6.39
N GLU A 267 23.00 5.44 6.45
CA GLU A 267 22.55 4.44 5.47
C GLU A 267 21.32 3.69 6.00
N VAL A 268 20.26 3.58 5.19
CA VAL A 268 19.12 2.69 5.47
C VAL A 268 19.40 1.32 4.85
N SER A 269 19.79 0.34 5.66
CA SER A 269 20.16 -1.00 5.20
C SER A 269 18.94 -1.92 5.04
N ALA A 270 17.84 -1.65 5.73
CA ALA A 270 16.57 -2.36 5.59
C ALA A 270 15.38 -1.47 5.96
N MET A 271 14.22 -1.77 5.40
CA MET A 271 12.94 -1.17 5.81
C MET A 271 11.79 -2.13 5.63
N GLN A 272 10.79 -2.06 6.52
CA GLN A 272 9.57 -2.83 6.41
C GLN A 272 8.40 -2.09 7.07
N MET A 273 7.28 -2.04 6.36
CA MET A 273 6.00 -1.62 6.90
C MET A 273 5.34 -2.75 7.68
N PHE A 274 4.76 -2.42 8.82
CA PHE A 274 4.11 -3.38 9.71
C PHE A 274 3.04 -2.68 10.55
N ASN A 275 2.14 -3.47 11.13
CA ASN A 275 1.17 -3.03 12.11
C ASN A 275 1.46 -3.78 13.41
N MET A 276 1.25 -3.13 14.55
CA MET A 276 1.34 -3.77 15.86
C MET A 276 -0.06 -3.83 16.46
N ASP A 277 -0.38 -4.93 17.12
CA ASP A 277 -1.53 -4.96 18.03
C ASP A 277 -1.17 -4.30 19.37
N GLN A 278 -2.18 -4.00 20.16
CA GLN A 278 -2.00 -3.32 21.44
C GLN A 278 -1.04 -4.08 22.38
N VAL A 279 -1.13 -5.41 22.43
CA VAL A 279 -0.32 -6.24 23.33
C VAL A 279 1.16 -6.13 22.97
N ASN A 280 1.50 -6.24 21.69
CA ASN A 280 2.86 -6.10 21.22
C ASN A 280 3.39 -4.68 21.43
N VAL A 281 2.55 -3.64 21.33
CA VAL A 281 2.97 -2.25 21.62
C VAL A 281 3.25 -2.05 23.10
N GLU A 282 2.41 -2.60 23.98
CA GLU A 282 2.61 -2.54 25.43
C GLU A 282 3.90 -3.26 25.85
N GLU A 283 4.17 -4.45 25.32
CA GLU A 283 5.44 -5.15 25.52
C GLU A 283 6.62 -4.31 25.00
N PHE A 284 6.49 -3.74 23.80
CA PHE A 284 7.54 -2.93 23.19
C PHE A 284 7.87 -1.65 23.97
N TYR A 285 6.89 -1.08 24.67
CA TYR A 285 7.07 0.12 25.51
C TYR A 285 7.18 -0.18 27.00
N GLU A 286 7.23 -1.44 27.42
CA GLU A 286 7.22 -1.84 28.84
C GLU A 286 8.23 -1.06 29.68
N VAL A 287 9.43 -0.83 29.14
CA VAL A 287 10.53 -0.10 29.82
C VAL A 287 10.19 1.37 30.16
N TYR A 288 9.16 1.96 29.55
CA TYR A 288 8.71 3.33 29.82
C TYR A 288 7.50 3.39 30.75
N LYS A 289 6.91 2.25 31.10
CA LYS A 289 5.71 2.16 31.92
C LYS A 289 6.00 2.71 33.31
N GLY A 290 5.31 3.79 33.69
CA GLY A 290 5.52 4.49 34.96
C GLY A 290 6.76 5.40 35.01
N VAL A 291 7.54 5.48 33.93
CA VAL A 291 8.69 6.39 33.78
C VAL A 291 8.28 7.67 33.04
N VAL A 292 7.50 7.52 31.96
CA VAL A 292 7.04 8.62 31.11
C VAL A 292 5.56 8.89 31.39
N THR A 293 5.19 10.16 31.51
CA THR A 293 3.81 10.61 31.78
C THR A 293 2.85 10.22 30.67
N ASP A 294 3.34 10.24 29.43
CA ASP A 294 2.52 10.11 28.22
C ASP A 294 2.52 8.66 27.68
N TYR A 295 2.88 7.68 28.52
CA TYR A 295 2.96 6.26 28.15
C TYR A 295 1.70 5.76 27.43
N ASN A 296 0.51 6.12 27.95
CA ASN A 296 -0.74 5.68 27.34
C ASN A 296 -0.94 6.27 25.94
N GLU A 297 -0.60 7.54 25.73
CA GLU A 297 -0.69 8.20 24.43
C GLU A 297 0.32 7.59 23.44
N MET A 298 1.54 7.28 23.90
CA MET A 298 2.54 6.58 23.08
C MET A 298 2.06 5.21 22.61
N VAL A 299 1.40 4.45 23.49
CA VAL A 299 0.83 3.14 23.17
C VAL A 299 -0.32 3.32 22.18
N THR A 300 -1.27 4.22 22.45
CA THR A 300 -2.40 4.53 21.55
C THR A 300 -1.96 4.95 20.16
N GLU A 301 -0.94 5.81 20.06
CA GLU A 301 -0.40 6.25 18.77
C GLU A 301 0.19 5.08 17.99
N MET A 302 0.97 4.19 18.62
CA MET A 302 1.68 3.14 17.89
C MET A 302 0.79 2.03 17.31
N TYR A 303 -0.33 1.68 17.96
CA TYR A 303 -1.27 0.70 17.39
C TYR A 303 -2.36 1.34 16.51
N SER A 304 -2.38 2.68 16.36
CA SER A 304 -3.40 3.39 15.58
C SER A 304 -3.35 3.11 14.07
N GLY A 305 -2.22 2.64 13.55
CA GLY A 305 -2.03 2.45 12.11
C GLY A 305 -0.71 1.80 11.72
N PRO A 306 -0.38 1.82 10.41
CA PRO A 306 0.85 1.22 9.90
C PRO A 306 2.08 2.04 10.33
N CYS A 307 3.12 1.33 10.72
CA CYS A 307 4.44 1.87 11.02
C CYS A 307 5.44 1.41 9.96
N VAL A 308 6.58 2.09 9.87
CA VAL A 308 7.73 1.60 9.09
C VAL A 308 8.95 1.50 9.98
N ALA A 309 9.47 0.28 10.13
CA ALA A 309 10.75 0.03 10.80
C ALA A 309 11.88 0.18 9.78
N LEU A 310 12.92 0.90 10.16
CA LEU A 310 14.13 1.13 9.39
C LEU A 310 15.33 0.59 10.17
N GLU A 311 16.22 -0.14 9.50
CA GLU A 311 17.55 -0.43 10.01
C GLU A 311 18.51 0.64 9.51
N ILE A 312 19.14 1.34 10.45
CA ILE A 312 20.03 2.48 10.19
C ILE A 312 21.47 2.07 10.51
N GLN A 313 22.40 2.30 9.58
CA GLN A 313 23.82 2.05 9.75
C GLN A 313 24.64 3.33 9.66
N GLN A 314 25.60 3.45 10.58
CA GLN A 314 26.64 4.50 10.63
C GLN A 314 27.75 4.06 11.60
N SER A 315 28.83 4.82 11.74
CA SER A 315 29.76 4.69 12.86
C SER A 315 29.06 5.03 14.19
N ASN A 316 28.99 4.06 15.12
CA ASN A 316 28.27 4.21 16.39
C ASN A 316 26.81 4.71 16.19
N PRO A 317 25.97 3.90 15.51
CA PRO A 317 24.69 4.34 14.96
C PRO A 317 23.70 4.74 16.06
N ALA A 318 23.66 4.01 17.18
CA ALA A 318 22.82 4.32 18.33
C ALA A 318 22.99 5.76 18.83
N LYS A 319 24.24 6.15 19.12
CA LYS A 319 24.56 7.48 19.64
C LYS A 319 24.34 8.57 18.59
N THR A 320 24.92 8.39 17.42
CA THR A 320 24.90 9.42 16.36
C THR A 320 23.48 9.66 15.84
N PHE A 321 22.68 8.60 15.67
CA PHE A 321 21.31 8.74 15.23
C PHE A 321 20.43 9.37 16.31
N ARG A 322 20.70 9.13 17.60
CA ARG A 322 20.00 9.80 18.71
C ARG A 322 20.28 11.29 18.75
N GLU A 323 21.54 11.68 18.56
CA GLU A 323 21.92 13.09 18.44
C GLU A 323 21.26 13.74 17.21
N PHE A 324 21.16 13.02 16.09
CA PHE A 324 20.47 13.49 14.89
C PHE A 324 18.95 13.66 15.09
N CYS A 325 18.29 12.72 15.76
CA CYS A 325 16.85 12.82 16.05
C CYS A 325 16.52 13.93 17.05
N GLY A 326 17.47 14.29 17.94
CA GLY A 326 17.26 15.31 18.95
C GLY A 326 16.62 14.79 20.24
N PRO A 327 16.24 15.69 21.18
CA PRO A 327 15.67 15.32 22.48
C PRO A 327 14.28 14.69 22.34
N ALA A 328 13.90 13.86 23.31
CA ALA A 328 12.57 13.27 23.38
C ALA A 328 11.53 14.34 23.77
N ASP A 329 10.77 14.83 22.79
CA ASP A 329 9.61 15.70 23.00
C ASP A 329 8.32 14.94 22.59
N PRO A 330 7.29 14.87 23.46
CA PRO A 330 6.06 14.12 23.19
C PRO A 330 5.26 14.61 21.97
N VAL A 331 5.46 15.86 21.52
CA VAL A 331 4.61 16.47 20.48
C VAL A 331 5.19 16.35 19.06
N GLN A 332 6.46 15.94 18.88
CA GLN A 332 7.13 16.15 17.59
C GLN A 332 8.02 15.05 17.00
N TYR A 333 8.27 13.91 17.63
CA TYR A 333 9.28 12.98 17.07
C TYR A 333 8.81 11.63 16.49
N PHE A 334 9.34 11.46 15.28
CA PHE A 334 9.18 10.48 14.22
C PHE A 334 9.97 9.18 14.39
N PHE A 335 10.73 9.01 15.49
CA PHE A 335 11.74 7.93 15.60
C PHE A 335 11.84 7.36 17.01
N LYS A 336 11.82 6.02 17.14
CA LYS A 336 12.35 5.30 18.32
C LYS A 336 13.65 4.63 17.92
N ILE A 337 14.71 4.83 18.71
CA ILE A 337 16.05 4.27 18.53
C ILE A 337 16.21 3.10 19.49
N LEU A 338 16.35 1.88 18.97
CA LEU A 338 16.70 0.71 19.78
C LEU A 338 18.22 0.54 19.79
N ASP A 339 18.81 0.55 20.98
CA ASP A 339 20.18 0.13 21.20
C ASP A 339 20.14 -1.40 21.39
N ASN A 340 20.86 -2.15 20.56
CA ASN A 340 21.10 -3.58 20.78
C ASN A 340 22.21 -3.80 21.80
#